data_AF-A0A7Y1TVA9-F1
#
_entry.id   AF-A0A7Y1TVA9-F1
#
_cell.length_a   1.000
_cell.length_b   1.000
_cell.length_c   1.000
_cell.angle_alpha   90.00
_cell.angle_beta   90.00
_cell.angle_gamma   90.00
#
_symmetry.space_group_name_H-M   'P 1'
#
loop_
_entity.id
_entity.type
_entity.pdbx_description
1 polymer ?
#
loop_
_entity_poly.entity_id
_entity_poly.type
_entity_poly.pdbx_seq_one_letter_code
_entity_poly.pdbx_strand_id
1 'polypeptide(L)'
;MAFLDPTLKQKLTRETALFVGLLFAGFVLLPIAIWIVGDSLFGDYGGGGFSAFFGALSAKVREFDNVAWFLILSPYLGVSVLRAMAWGWRAAAKV
;
A
#
# COMPACT_ATOMS: atom_id res chain seq x y z
N MET A 1 -15.13 -9.67 -26.66
CA MET A 1 -13.96 -9.54 -25.77
C MET A 1 -12.94 -8.67 -26.48
N ALA A 2 -12.66 -7.48 -25.95
CA ALA A 2 -11.90 -6.45 -26.67
C ALA A 2 -10.47 -6.91 -26.99
N PHE A 3 -10.08 -6.81 -28.26
CA PHE A 3 -8.71 -6.94 -28.73
C PHE A 3 -7.91 -5.75 -28.16
N LEU A 4 -7.29 -5.91 -26.99
CA LEU A 4 -6.40 -4.90 -26.44
C LEU A 4 -5.10 -4.92 -27.24
N ASP A 5 -4.62 -3.75 -27.66
CA ASP A 5 -3.32 -3.60 -28.28
C ASP A 5 -2.23 -4.24 -27.39
N PRO A 6 -1.26 -4.97 -27.95
CA PRO A 6 -0.25 -5.69 -27.17
C PRO A 6 0.57 -4.75 -26.26
N THR A 7 0.74 -3.49 -26.68
CA THR A 7 1.40 -2.43 -25.88
C THR A 7 0.56 -2.01 -24.67
N LEU A 8 -0.75 -1.88 -24.84
CA LEU A 8 -1.69 -1.56 -23.77
C LEU A 8 -1.77 -2.72 -22.77
N LYS A 9 -1.86 -3.96 -23.28
CA LYS A 9 -1.83 -5.17 -22.45
C LYS A 9 -0.57 -5.23 -21.59
N GLN A 10 0.60 -4.98 -22.17
CA GLN A 10 1.87 -4.99 -21.43
C GLN A 10 1.92 -3.90 -20.35
N LYS A 11 1.45 -2.68 -20.65
CA LYS A 11 1.35 -1.61 -19.65
C LYS A 11 0.41 -1.98 -18.51
N LEU A 12 -0.78 -2.49 -18.83
CA LEU A 12 -1.75 -2.94 -17.83
C LEU A 12 -1.16 -4.05 -16.96
N THR A 13 -0.55 -5.09 -17.54
CA THR A 13 0.10 -6.16 -16.76
C THR A 13 1.16 -5.62 -15.82
N ARG A 14 1.99 -4.66 -16.26
CA ARG A 14 3.00 -4.05 -15.41
C ARG A 14 2.39 -3.26 -14.25
N GLU A 15 1.39 -2.41 -14.52
CA GLU A 15 0.73 -1.64 -13.48
C GLU A 15 -0.06 -2.54 -12.50
N THR A 16 -0.72 -3.58 -13.01
CA THR A 16 -1.37 -4.60 -12.16
C THR A 16 -0.34 -5.33 -11.30
N ALA A 17 0.81 -5.72 -11.85
CA ALA A 17 1.87 -6.36 -11.07
C ALA A 17 2.42 -5.44 -9.97
N LEU A 18 2.61 -4.15 -10.28
CA LEU A 18 3.01 -3.15 -9.29
C LEU A 18 1.95 -2.96 -8.21
N PHE A 19 0.67 -2.85 -8.59
CA PHE A 19 -0.43 -2.74 -7.65
C PHE A 19 -0.50 -3.97 -6.73
N VAL A 20 -0.50 -5.18 -7.28
CA VAL A 20 -0.55 -6.42 -6.49
C VAL A 20 0.68 -6.55 -5.58
N GLY A 21 1.87 -6.21 -6.08
CA GLY A 21 3.09 -6.24 -5.28
C GLY A 21 3.05 -5.25 -4.10
N LEU A 22 2.58 -4.02 -4.33
CA LEU A 22 2.45 -3.01 -3.29
C LEU A 22 1.27 -3.28 -2.35
N LEU A 23 0.21 -3.91 -2.83
CA LEU A 23 -0.89 -4.38 -2.00
C LEU A 23 -0.41 -5.49 -1.05
N PHE A 24 0.35 -6.46 -1.56
CA PHE A 24 1.00 -7.47 -0.72
C PHE A 24 1.91 -6.83 0.32
N ALA A 25 2.73 -5.85 -0.07
CA ALA A 25 3.54 -5.09 0.88
C ALA A 25 2.69 -4.40 1.95
N GLY A 26 1.54 -3.82 1.57
CA GLY A 26 0.58 -3.21 2.48
C GLY A 26 -0.09 -4.18 3.45
N PHE A 27 -0.32 -5.42 3.04
CA PHE A 27 -0.90 -6.46 3.91
C PHE A 27 0.12 -7.16 4.80
N VAL A 28 1.38 -7.25 4.37
CA VAL A 28 2.39 -8.08 5.06
C VAL A 28 3.49 -7.22 5.67
N LEU A 29 4.18 -6.41 4.86
CA LEU A 29 5.33 -5.64 5.32
C LEU A 29 4.90 -4.47 6.20
N LEU A 30 3.80 -3.80 5.85
CA LEU A 30 3.33 -2.63 6.58
C LEU A 30 2.89 -2.96 8.02
N PRO A 31 2.09 -4.02 8.29
CA PRO A 31 1.73 -4.38 9.66
C PRO A 31 2.95 -4.77 10.50
N ILE A 32 3.92 -5.46 9.91
CA ILE A 32 5.18 -5.80 10.59
C ILE A 32 5.93 -4.51 10.96
N ALA A 33 6.09 -3.59 10.02
CA ALA A 33 6.77 -2.32 10.26
C ALA A 33 6.07 -1.48 11.34
N ILE A 34 4.73 -1.39 11.29
CA ILE A 34 3.94 -0.64 12.29
C ILE A 34 4.11 -1.26 13.67
N TRP A 35 4.08 -2.59 13.78
CA TRP A 35 4.25 -3.26 15.06
C TRP A 35 5.66 -3.06 15.63
N ILE A 36 6.71 -3.23 14.82
CA ILE A 36 8.10 -3.02 15.26
C ILE A 36 8.32 -1.58 15.72
N VAL A 37 7.90 -0.60 14.91
CA VAL A 37 8.03 0.81 15.25
C VAL A 37 7.20 1.14 16.48
N GLY A 38 5.99 0.59 16.56
CA GLY A 38 5.10 0.74 17.69
C GLY A 38 5.73 0.26 18.99
N ASP A 39 6.16 -1.00 19.01
CA ASP A 39 6.79 -1.64 20.17
C ASP A 39 8.07 -0.92 20.59
N SER A 40 8.89 -0.50 19.61
CA SER A 40 10.15 0.21 19.87
C SER A 40 9.96 1.62 20.43
N LEU A 41 8.89 2.34 20.04
CA LEU A 41 8.68 3.75 20.40
C LEU A 41 7.73 3.93 21.58
N PHE A 42 6.69 3.10 21.67
CA PHE A 42 5.61 3.24 22.66
C PHE A 42 5.60 2.12 23.71
N GLY A 43 6.51 1.14 23.60
CA GLY A 43 6.57 -0.01 24.48
C GLY A 43 5.51 -1.06 24.14
N ASP A 44 5.24 -1.96 25.09
CA ASP A 44 4.41 -3.15 24.87
C ASP A 44 3.01 -2.79 24.33
N TYR A 45 2.77 -3.14 23.07
CA TYR A 45 1.50 -2.90 22.37
C TYR A 45 0.40 -3.80 22.95
N GLY A 46 -0.23 -3.35 24.03
CA GLY A 46 -1.50 -3.85 24.55
C GLY A 46 -1.49 -5.30 25.06
N GLY A 47 -0.33 -5.88 25.37
CA GLY A 47 -0.19 -7.17 26.05
C GLY A 47 -0.56 -8.42 25.23
N GLY A 48 -0.89 -8.27 23.95
CA GLY A 48 -1.28 -9.37 23.05
C GLY A 48 -0.27 -9.69 21.94
N GLY A 49 0.84 -8.95 21.87
CA GLY A 49 1.89 -9.11 20.87
C GLY A 49 1.43 -8.90 19.41
N PHE A 50 2.28 -9.32 18.47
CA PHE A 50 2.03 -9.14 17.03
C PHE A 50 0.73 -9.79 16.54
N SER A 51 0.38 -10.98 17.05
CA SER A 51 -0.82 -11.71 16.63
C SER A 51 -2.12 -10.98 16.98
N ALA A 52 -2.18 -10.33 18.15
CA ALA A 52 -3.35 -9.55 18.54
C ALA A 52 -3.51 -8.31 17.66
N PHE A 53 -2.40 -7.60 17.40
CA PHE A 53 -2.38 -6.46 16.48
C PHE A 53 -2.81 -6.86 15.07
N PHE A 54 -2.20 -7.90 14.50
CA PHE A 54 -2.52 -8.37 13.16
C PHE A 54 -3.96 -8.88 13.08
N GLY A 55 -4.44 -9.58 14.11
CA GLY A 55 -5.83 -10.02 14.23
C GLY A 55 -6.81 -8.83 14.19
N ALA A 56 -6.57 -7.81 15.02
CA ALA A 56 -7.39 -6.61 15.08
C ALA A 56 -7.39 -5.83 13.75
N LEU A 57 -6.21 -5.64 13.14
CA LEU A 57 -6.10 -5.01 11.83
C LEU A 57 -6.86 -5.81 10.77
N SER A 58 -6.68 -7.13 10.73
CA SER A 58 -7.36 -7.99 9.76
C SER A 58 -8.89 -7.96 9.90
N ALA A 59 -9.41 -7.83 11.13
CA ALA A 59 -10.84 -7.66 11.38
C ALA A 59 -11.35 -6.35 10.78
N LYS A 60 -10.66 -5.23 11.02
CA LYS A 60 -11.02 -3.92 10.46
C LYS A 60 -11.04 -3.89 8.93
N VAL A 61 -10.10 -4.58 8.30
CA VAL A 61 -10.08 -4.69 6.83
C VAL A 61 -11.29 -5.45 6.31
N ARG A 62 -11.66 -6.57 6.95
CA ARG A 62 -12.85 -7.36 6.58
C ARG A 62 -14.15 -6.60 6.84
N GLU A 63 -14.16 -5.71 7.82
CA GLU A 63 -15.26 -4.78 8.10
C GLU A 63 -15.34 -3.63 7.08
N PHE A 64 -14.48 -3.60 6.07
CA PHE A 64 -14.37 -2.50 5.10
C PHE A 64 -14.12 -1.14 5.77
N ASP A 65 -13.40 -1.13 6.89
CA ASP A 65 -13.01 0.11 7.55
C ASP A 65 -12.13 0.96 6.63
N ASN A 66 -12.54 2.21 6.41
CA ASN A 66 -11.88 3.11 5.47
C ASN A 66 -10.44 3.43 5.88
N VAL A 67 -10.17 3.54 7.19
CA VAL A 67 -8.83 3.89 7.70
C VAL A 67 -7.89 2.70 7.54
N ALA A 68 -8.35 1.48 7.84
CA ALA A 68 -7.57 0.27 7.65
C ALA A 68 -7.24 0.03 6.17
N TRP A 69 -8.20 0.24 5.26
CA TRP A 69 -7.96 0.15 3.82
C TRP A 69 -7.02 1.25 3.31
N PHE A 70 -7.18 2.49 3.78
CA PHE A 70 -6.26 3.57 3.45
C PHE A 70 -4.83 3.25 3.88
N LEU A 71 -4.67 2.71 5.08
CA LEU A 71 -3.37 2.29 5.62
C LEU A 71 -2.74 1.20 4.75
N ILE A 72 -3.46 0.14 4.42
CA ILE A 72 -2.95 -0.96 3.58
C ILE A 72 -2.64 -0.50 2.15
N LEU A 73 -3.43 0.41 1.59
CA LEU A 73 -3.19 0.97 0.26
C LEU A 73 -2.08 2.02 0.25
N SER A 74 -1.64 2.51 1.41
CA SER A 74 -0.65 3.58 1.52
C SER A 74 0.66 3.33 0.77
N PRO A 75 1.23 2.10 0.66
CA PRO A 75 2.44 1.89 -0.14
C PRO A 75 2.19 2.16 -1.63
N TYR A 76 1.04 1.72 -2.15
CA TYR A 76 0.65 1.98 -3.53
C TYR A 76 0.33 3.46 -3.77
N LEU A 77 -0.43 4.07 -2.86
CA LEU A 77 -0.77 5.50 -2.93
C LEU A 77 0.48 6.38 -2.84
N GLY A 78 1.41 6.06 -1.94
CA GLY A 78 2.68 6.78 -1.78
C GLY A 78 3.50 6.76 -3.07
N VAL A 79 3.69 5.58 -3.68
CA VAL A 79 4.36 5.47 -4.99
C VAL A 79 3.61 6.24 -6.08
N SER A 80 2.27 6.19 -6.08
CA SER A 80 1.45 6.90 -7.06
C SER A 80 1.60 8.43 -6.93
N VAL A 81 1.61 8.95 -5.71
CA VAL A 81 1.82 10.38 -5.43
C VAL A 81 3.23 10.80 -5.84
N LEU A 82 4.26 10.01 -5.52
CA LEU A 82 5.64 10.29 -5.93
C LEU A 82 5.78 10.33 -7.46
N ARG A 83 5.11 9.41 -8.18
CA ARG A 83 5.07 9.42 -9.65
C ARG A 83 4.38 10.67 -10.17
N ALA A 84 3.25 11.07 -9.59
CA ALA A 84 2.51 12.26 -9.97
C ALA A 84 3.34 13.54 -9.74
N MET A 85 4.01 13.65 -8.59
CA MET A 85 4.92 14.75 -8.27
C MET A 85 6.08 14.84 -9.27
N ALA A 86 6.73 13.71 -9.56
CA ALA A 86 7.82 13.66 -10.52
C ALA A 86 7.38 14.08 -11.94
N TRP A 87 6.16 13.71 -12.34
CA TRP A 87 5.58 14.17 -13.60
C TRP A 87 5.27 15.67 -13.59
N GLY A 88 4.69 16.18 -12.50
CA GLY A 88 4.41 17.60 -12.31
C GLY A 88 5.67 18.45 -12.40
N TRP A 89 6.75 18.06 -11.73
CA TRP A 89 8.04 18.75 -11.81
C TRP A 89 8.65 18.72 -13.21
N ARG A 90 8.58 17.59 -13.91
CA ARG A 90 9.06 17.49 -15.30
C ARG A 90 8.23 18.32 -16.28
N ALA A 91 6.94 18.48 -16.03
CA ALA A 91 6.08 19.34 -16.83
C ALA A 91 6.40 20.81 -16.57
N ALA A 92 6.57 21.21 -15.30
CA ALA A 92 6.93 22.57 -14.92
C ALA A 92 8.33 22.99 -15.41
N ALA A 93 9.32 22.08 -15.41
CA ALA A 93 10.67 22.36 -15.88
C ALA A 93 10.81 22.50 -17.41
N LYS A 94 9.75 22.21 -18.18
CA LYS A 94 9.69 22.39 -19.63
C LYS A 94 9.03 23.71 -20.05
N VAL A 95 8.55 24.50 -19.08
CA VAL A 95 7.93 25.82 -19.28
C VAL A 95 8.99 26.90 -19.11
#